data_AF-A0A7J0G1V4-F1
#
_entry.id   AF-A0A7J0G1V4-F1
#
_cell.length_a   1.000
_cell.length_b   1.000
_cell.length_c   1.000
_cell.angle_alpha   90.00
_cell.angle_beta   90.00
_cell.angle_gamma   90.00
#
_symmetry.space_group_name_H-M   'P 1'
#
loop_
_entity.id
_entity.type
_entity.pdbx_description
1 polymer ?
#
loop_
_entity_poly.entity_id
_entity_poly.type
_entity_poly.pdbx_seq_one_letter_code
_entity_poly.pdbx_strand_id
1 'polypeptide(L)'
;MIDRDMRLGSAVLEVSRRSARKCATFHNAVVWALPPDLTIKVFSMLDTQSVCYAAATYTFFHKCASDPLCYANTDSMAMVPRVNNVVVSTMIQRAGKVLQ
;
A
#
# COMPACT_ATOMS: atom_id res chain seq x y z
N MET A 1 14.22 34.28 -21.53
CA MET A 1 13.60 34.79 -20.29
C MET A 1 12.42 33.93 -19.86
N ILE A 2 11.42 33.74 -20.72
CA ILE A 2 10.19 32.99 -20.42
C ILE A 2 10.45 31.58 -19.84
N ASP A 3 11.35 30.77 -20.42
CA ASP A 3 11.64 29.41 -19.91
C ASP A 3 12.20 29.41 -18.48
N ARG A 4 13.09 30.36 -18.17
CA ARG A 4 13.69 30.51 -16.84
C ARG A 4 12.63 30.90 -15.81
N ASP A 5 11.74 31.82 -16.18
CA ASP A 5 10.70 32.32 -15.30
C ASP A 5 9.61 31.24 -15.08
N MET A 6 9.31 30.42 -16.11
CA MET A 6 8.45 29.23 -16.00
C MET A 6 9.05 28.16 -15.09
N ARG A 7 10.35 27.88 -15.21
CA ARG A 7 11.06 26.92 -14.34
C ARG A 7 11.05 27.39 -12.89
N LEU A 8 11.28 28.68 -12.65
CA LEU A 8 11.24 29.28 -11.32
C LEU A 8 9.83 29.17 -10.72
N GLY A 9 8.79 29.53 -11.49
CA GLY A 9 7.40 29.40 -11.05
C GLY A 9 7.03 27.96 -10.70
N SER A 10 7.46 26.99 -11.52
CA SER A 10 7.23 25.57 -11.26
C SER A 10 7.92 25.09 -9.98
N ALA A 11 9.16 25.52 -9.74
CA ALA A 11 9.90 25.17 -8.54
C ALA A 11 9.24 25.72 -7.27
N VAL A 12 8.80 26.99 -7.30
CA VAL A 12 8.09 27.62 -6.18
C VAL A 12 6.75 26.92 -5.90
N LEU A 13 6.03 26.54 -6.94
CA LEU A 13 4.77 25.80 -6.83
C LEU A 13 5.00 24.43 -6.18
N GLU A 14 6.04 23.70 -6.59
CA GLU A 14 6.35 22.38 -6.01
C GLU A 14 6.78 22.48 -4.54
N VAL A 15 7.59 23.48 -4.17
CA VAL A 15 7.95 23.73 -2.76
C VAL A 15 6.70 24.05 -1.92
N SER A 16 5.78 24.86 -2.47
CA SER A 16 4.51 25.20 -1.81
C SER A 16 3.64 23.97 -1.60
N ARG A 17 3.47 23.12 -2.63
CA ARG A 17 2.76 21.84 -2.52
C ARG A 17 3.40 20.91 -1.50
N ARG A 18 4.74 20.85 -1.46
CA ARG A 18 5.47 20.03 -0.49
C ARG A 18 5.27 20.53 0.94
N SER A 19 5.23 21.85 1.15
CA SER A 19 4.93 22.46 2.45
C SER A 19 3.50 22.14 2.90
N ALA A 20 2.51 22.33 2.01
CA ALA A 20 1.12 21.99 2.29
C ALA A 20 0.95 20.51 2.68
N ARG A 21 1.60 19.59 1.94
CA ARG A 21 1.63 18.16 2.27
C ARG A 21 2.20 17.91 3.67
N LYS A 22 3.32 18.52 4.04
CA LYS A 22 3.92 18.40 5.39
C LYS A 22 2.99 18.91 6.49
N CYS A 23 2.34 20.05 6.27
CA CYS A 23 1.40 20.62 7.22
C CYS A 23 0.18 19.70 7.44
N ALA A 24 -0.38 19.16 6.35
CA ALA A 24 -1.45 18.16 6.42
C ALA A 24 -1.01 16.88 7.15
N THR A 25 0.24 16.43 6.98
CA THR A 25 0.81 15.32 7.76
C THR A 25 0.90 15.63 9.26
N PHE A 26 1.13 16.87 9.66
CA PHE A 26 1.09 17.21 11.09
C PHE A 26 -0.36 17.16 11.62
N HIS A 27 -1.30 17.74 10.87
CA HIS A 27 -2.69 17.82 11.28
C HIS A 27 -3.35 16.44 11.38
N ASN A 28 -3.13 15.57 10.40
CA ASN A 28 -3.75 14.25 10.38
C ASN A 28 -3.17 13.30 11.45
N ALA A 29 -1.96 13.55 11.96
CA ALA A 29 -1.38 12.79 13.08
C ALA A 29 -2.04 13.19 14.40
N VAL A 30 -2.56 14.41 14.49
CA VAL A 30 -3.32 14.91 15.63
C VAL A 30 -4.74 14.35 15.66
N VAL A 31 -5.32 14.01 14.50
CA VAL A 31 -6.69 13.44 14.42
C VAL A 31 -6.73 11.97 14.83
N TRP A 32 -5.65 11.22 14.60
CA TRP A 32 -5.57 9.82 15.01
C TRP A 32 -5.12 9.71 16.48
N ALA A 33 -6.03 9.29 17.35
CA ALA A 33 -5.81 9.30 18.80
C ALA A 33 -4.76 8.27 19.28
N LEU A 34 -4.42 7.26 18.46
CA LEU A 34 -3.50 6.20 18.90
C LEU A 34 -2.04 6.53 18.58
N PRO A 35 -1.12 6.29 19.51
CA PRO A 35 0.31 6.34 19.22
C PRO A 35 0.73 5.26 18.21
N PRO A 36 1.94 5.37 17.63
CA PRO A 36 2.45 4.40 16.66
C PRO A 36 2.37 2.95 17.13
N ASP A 37 2.80 2.66 18.36
CA ASP A 37 2.85 1.28 18.89
C ASP A 37 1.47 0.61 18.96
N LEU A 38 0.46 1.38 19.38
CA LEU A 38 -0.93 0.90 19.41
C LEU A 38 -1.50 0.75 17.99
N THR A 39 -1.12 1.64 17.08
CA THR A 39 -1.55 1.54 15.66
C THR A 39 -0.95 0.31 14.99
N ILE A 40 0.33 0.02 15.22
CA ILE A 40 1.03 -1.19 14.71
C ILE A 40 0.35 -2.45 15.27
N LYS A 41 0.00 -2.46 16.56
CA LYS A 41 -0.74 -3.57 17.16
C LYS A 41 -2.12 -3.76 16.52
N VAL A 42 -2.85 -2.69 16.22
CA VAL A 42 -4.12 -2.78 15.47
C VAL A 42 -3.86 -3.35 14.08
N PHE A 43 -2.84 -2.88 13.37
CA PHE A 43 -2.49 -3.37 12.03
C PHE A 43 -2.13 -4.85 12.02
N SER A 44 -1.45 -5.34 13.06
CA SER A 44 -1.14 -6.77 13.22
C SER A 44 -2.38 -7.67 13.37
N MET A 45 -3.56 -7.09 13.62
CA MET A 45 -4.84 -7.82 13.74
C MET A 45 -5.70 -7.71 12.47
N LEU A 46 -5.23 -6.99 11.45
CA LEU A 46 -5.92 -6.79 10.18
C LEU A 46 -5.33 -7.69 9.09
N ASP A 47 -6.14 -7.99 8.09
CA ASP A 47 -5.64 -8.61 6.87
C ASP A 47 -4.73 -7.64 6.07
N THR A 48 -3.84 -8.20 5.26
CA THR A 48 -2.87 -7.42 4.47
C THR A 48 -3.55 -6.39 3.56
N GLN A 49 -4.74 -6.69 3.01
CA GLN A 49 -5.45 -5.78 2.12
C GLN A 49 -5.95 -4.56 2.89
N SER A 50 -6.55 -4.75 4.07
CA SER A 50 -6.98 -3.68 4.97
C SER A 50 -5.82 -2.78 5.40
N VAL A 51 -4.66 -3.36 5.74
CA VAL A 51 -3.44 -2.59 6.08
C VAL A 51 -2.97 -1.75 4.88
N CYS A 52 -2.97 -2.33 3.68
CA CYS A 52 -2.58 -1.61 2.46
C CYS A 52 -3.51 -0.43 2.15
N TYR A 53 -4.83 -0.59 2.30
CA TYR A 53 -5.76 0.51 2.13
C TYR A 53 -5.53 1.62 3.15
N ALA A 54 -5.36 1.28 4.43
CA ALA A 54 -5.06 2.26 5.47
C ALA A 54 -3.76 3.04 5.15
N ALA A 55 -2.70 2.34 4.75
CA ALA A 55 -1.42 2.96 4.40
C ALA A 55 -1.50 3.95 3.23
N ALA A 56 -2.39 3.71 2.25
CA ALA A 56 -2.59 4.59 1.11
C ALA A 56 -3.31 5.90 1.46
N THR A 57 -4.11 5.91 2.54
CA THR A 57 -4.90 7.10 2.93
C THR A 57 -4.06 8.14 3.67
N TYR A 58 -3.07 7.69 4.45
CA TYR A 58 -2.41 8.60 5.36
C TYR A 58 -0.93 8.29 5.66
N THR A 59 -0.08 9.31 5.66
CA THR A 59 1.38 9.17 5.85
C THR A 59 1.76 8.57 7.21
N PHE A 60 1.00 8.84 8.28
CA PHE A 60 1.23 8.19 9.58
C PHE A 60 0.94 6.69 9.50
N PHE A 61 -0.15 6.30 8.84
CA PHE A 61 -0.47 4.88 8.60
C PHE A 61 0.55 4.23 7.71
N HIS A 62 1.03 4.90 6.65
CA HIS A 62 2.12 4.39 5.83
C HIS A 62 3.39 4.11 6.67
N LYS A 63 3.73 5.00 7.61
CA LYS A 63 4.88 4.79 8.51
C LYS A 63 4.65 3.59 9.45
N CYS A 64 3.46 3.46 10.03
CA CYS A 64 3.12 2.34 10.90
C CYS A 64 3.12 1.01 10.13
N ALA A 65 2.50 0.97 8.95
CA ALA A 65 2.45 -0.20 8.07
C ALA A 65 3.82 -0.64 7.53
N SER A 66 4.86 0.21 7.61
CA SER A 66 6.22 -0.18 7.26
C SER A 66 6.87 -1.07 8.34
N ASP A 67 6.26 -1.20 9.52
CA ASP A 67 6.73 -2.08 10.58
C ASP A 67 6.40 -3.56 10.26
N PRO A 68 7.37 -4.48 10.29
CA PRO A 68 7.14 -5.90 10.03
C PRO A 68 6.10 -6.55 10.93
N LEU A 69 5.89 -6.05 12.15
CA LEU A 69 4.89 -6.56 13.09
C LEU A 69 3.46 -6.41 12.55
N CYS A 70 3.21 -5.46 11.64
CA CYS A 70 1.92 -5.30 10.97
C CYS A 70 1.51 -6.54 10.15
N TYR A 71 2.47 -7.41 9.82
CA TYR A 71 2.25 -8.59 8.98
C TYR A 71 2.60 -9.91 9.70
N ALA A 72 2.89 -9.86 11.00
CA ALA A 72 3.30 -11.01 11.80
C ALA A 72 2.20 -12.08 11.92
N ASN A 73 0.93 -11.66 11.97
CA ASN A 73 -0.24 -12.55 11.94
C ASN A 73 -0.89 -12.54 10.56
N THR A 74 -0.08 -12.72 9.52
CA THR A 74 -0.63 -13.09 8.22
C THR A 74 -1.15 -14.52 8.32
N ASP A 75 -2.39 -14.66 8.79
CA ASP A 75 -3.17 -15.86 8.54
C ASP A 75 -3.18 -16.00 7.01
N SER A 76 -2.38 -16.92 6.51
CA SER A 76 -2.33 -17.29 5.10
C SER A 76 -3.59 -18.09 4.77
N MET A 77 -4.75 -17.46 4.98
CA MET A 77 -6.01 -17.73 4.31
C MET A 77 -6.05 -16.99 2.97
N ALA A 78 -4.88 -16.70 2.39
CA ALA A 78 -4.78 -16.80 0.94
C ALA A 78 -5.18 -18.23 0.63
N MET A 79 -6.44 -18.40 0.25
CA MET A 79 -6.98 -19.54 -0.45
C MET A 79 -6.08 -19.70 -1.68
N VAL A 80 -4.90 -20.29 -1.51
CA VAL A 80 -4.15 -20.87 -2.60
C VAL A 80 -5.22 -21.76 -3.23
N PRO A 81 -5.66 -21.49 -4.48
CA PRO A 81 -6.45 -22.49 -5.14
C PRO A 81 -5.56 -23.70 -5.09
N ARG A 82 -5.95 -24.75 -4.36
CA ARG A 82 -5.22 -26.02 -4.37
C ARG A 82 -5.38 -26.52 -5.79
N VAL A 83 -4.54 -26.00 -6.69
CA VAL A 83 -4.52 -26.39 -8.08
C VAL A 83 -3.90 -27.77 -8.04
N ASN A 84 -4.78 -28.77 -7.96
CA ASN A 84 -4.43 -30.17 -7.98
C ASN A 84 -3.73 -30.45 -9.32
N ASN A 85 -2.72 -31.31 -9.32
CA ASN A 85 -2.04 -31.78 -10.53
C ASN A 85 -3.02 -32.26 -11.60
N VAL A 86 -4.19 -32.77 -11.21
CA VAL A 86 -5.29 -33.15 -12.12
C VAL A 86 -5.83 -31.95 -12.91
N VAL A 87 -5.97 -30.78 -12.29
CA VAL A 87 -6.44 -29.56 -12.96
C VAL A 87 -5.39 -29.09 -13.97
N VAL A 88 -4.11 -29.08 -13.56
CA VAL A 88 -2.99 -28.72 -14.45
C VAL A 88 -2.90 -29.68 -15.65
N SER A 89 -2.96 -30.98 -15.42
CA SER A 89 -2.89 -31.98 -16.48
C SER A 89 -4.06 -31.87 -17.45
N THR A 90 -5.25 -31.55 -16.94
CA THR A 90 -6.44 -31.35 -17.79
C THR A 90 -6.32 -30.08 -18.64
N MET A 91 -5.77 -28.98 -18.10
CA MET A 91 -5.54 -27.75 -18.87
C MET A 91 -4.52 -27.98 -19.99
N ILE A 92 -3.43 -28.70 -19.70
CA ILE A 92 -2.40 -29.05 -20.69
C ILE A 92 -2.99 -29.95 -21.79
N GLN A 93 -3.75 -30.99 -21.42
CA GLN A 93 -4.37 -31.89 -22.40
C GLN A 93 -5.37 -31.15 -23.31
N ARG A 94 -6.15 -30.21 -22.76
CA ARG A 94 -7.08 -29.40 -23.54
C ARG A 94 -6.34 -28.45 -24.50
N ALA A 95 -5.26 -27.82 -24.07
CA ALA A 95 -4.45 -26.96 -24.93
C ALA A 95 -3.76 -27.76 -26.06
N GLY A 96 -3.25 -28.95 -25.76
CA GLY A 96 -2.60 -29.83 -26.74
C GLY A 96 -3.53 -30.31 -27.86
N LYS A 97 -4.83 -30.45 -27.61
CA LYS A 97 -5.83 -30.80 -28.64
C LYS A 97 -6.14 -29.68 -29.63
N VAL A 98 -5.80 -28.43 -29.31
CA VAL A 98 -6.07 -27.24 -30.15
C VAL A 98 -4.85 -26.86 -31.00
N LEU A 99 -3.69 -27.48 -30.74
CA LEU A 99 -2.42 -27.21 -31.42
C LEU A 99 -2.07 -28.25 -32.50
N GLN A 100 -3.00 -29.14 -32.87
CA GLN A 100 -2.94 -30.01 -34.05
C GLN A 100 -3.81 -29.45 -35.16
#